data_AF-A0A498M6H1-F1
#
_entry.id   AF-A0A498M6H1-F1
#
_cell.length_a   1.000
_cell.length_b   1.000
_cell.length_c   1.000
_cell.angle_alpha   90.00
_cell.angle_beta   90.00
_cell.angle_gamma   90.00
#
_symmetry.space_group_name_H-M   'P 1'
#
loop_
_entity.id
_entity.type
_entity.pdbx_description
1 polymer ?
#
loop_
_entity_poly.entity_id
_entity_poly.type
_entity_poly.pdbx_seq_one_letter_code
_entity_poly.pdbx_strand_id
1 'polypeptide(L)'
;MPSMFTILTQRRLRWLGHLCRMDDGRIPKDVLYGELATGTRPTGRPILHYKDACKQDLKACGICPADLEEVALDRENWRSTVKVGILLAEERREMQWEEKRTRRQQSAQPAPTDSTTAYTCSKCQRCCRSRIGLYSHSRVCNQTTD
;
A
#
# COMPACT_ATOMS: atom_id res chain seq x y z
N MET A 1 15.87 -5.83 -14.88
CA MET A 1 14.84 -6.88 -14.70
C MET A 1 13.58 -6.21 -14.22
N PRO A 2 12.41 -6.43 -14.84
CA PRO A 2 11.15 -5.84 -14.37
C PRO A 2 10.83 -6.36 -12.96
N SER A 3 10.40 -5.50 -12.03
CA SER A 3 10.01 -5.97 -10.69
C SER A 3 8.79 -6.87 -10.76
N MET A 4 8.57 -7.68 -9.72
CA MET A 4 7.33 -8.47 -9.59
C MET A 4 6.07 -7.61 -9.78
N PHE A 5 6.07 -6.37 -9.27
CA PHE A 5 4.94 -5.47 -9.41
C PHE A 5 4.70 -5.07 -10.86
N THR A 6 5.74 -4.72 -11.63
CA THR A 6 5.56 -4.44 -13.08
C THR A 6 4.92 -5.60 -13.81
N ILE A 7 5.37 -6.84 -13.53
CA ILE A 7 4.93 -8.04 -14.25
C ILE A 7 3.45 -8.30 -13.96
N LEU A 8 3.05 -8.17 -12.69
CA LEU A 8 1.65 -8.36 -12.29
C LEU A 8 0.75 -7.28 -12.88
N THR A 9 1.14 -6.00 -12.76
CA THR A 9 0.38 -4.88 -13.33
C THR A 9 0.24 -5.01 -14.84
N GLN A 10 1.32 -5.35 -15.55
CA GLN A 10 1.29 -5.56 -17.00
C GLN A 10 0.33 -6.67 -17.41
N ARG A 11 0.34 -7.82 -16.72
CA ARG A 11 -0.56 -8.94 -17.03
C ARG A 11 -2.02 -8.57 -16.78
N ARG A 12 -2.32 -7.93 -15.64
CA ARG A 12 -3.68 -7.50 -15.29
C ARG A 12 -4.23 -6.48 -16.29
N LEU A 13 -3.44 -5.46 -16.65
CA LEU A 13 -3.88 -4.44 -17.61
C LEU A 13 -3.99 -4.97 -19.04
N ARG A 14 -3.12 -5.92 -19.46
CA ARG A 14 -3.28 -6.59 -20.75
C ARG A 14 -4.59 -7.38 -20.83
N TRP A 15 -4.91 -8.13 -19.78
CA TRP A 15 -6.17 -8.85 -19.69
C TRP A 15 -7.37 -7.90 -19.66
N LEU A 16 -7.28 -6.81 -18.89
CA LEU A 16 -8.35 -5.82 -18.79
C LEU A 16 -8.64 -5.15 -20.14
N GLY A 17 -7.61 -4.73 -20.87
CA GLY A 17 -7.81 -4.19 -22.21
C GLY A 17 -8.37 -5.22 -23.19
N HIS A 18 -8.03 -6.51 -23.04
CA HIS A 18 -8.67 -7.56 -23.83
C HIS A 18 -10.16 -7.67 -23.54
N LEU A 19 -10.55 -7.66 -22.26
CA LEU A 19 -11.96 -7.68 -21.86
C LEU A 19 -12.76 -6.49 -22.40
N CYS A 20 -12.19 -5.28 -22.38
CA CYS A 20 -12.89 -4.10 -22.90
C CYS A 20 -13.25 -4.25 -24.39
N ARG A 21 -12.40 -4.95 -25.15
CA ARG A 21 -12.60 -5.24 -26.58
C ARG A 21 -13.38 -6.53 -26.86
N MET A 22 -13.77 -7.29 -25.84
CA MET A 22 -14.64 -8.45 -26.03
C MET A 22 -16.09 -7.98 -26.20
N ASP A 23 -16.86 -8.73 -26.98
CA ASP A 23 -18.31 -8.52 -27.10
C ASP A 23 -19.00 -8.70 -25.74
N ASP A 24 -20.11 -7.99 -25.55
CA ASP A 24 -20.98 -8.15 -24.38
C ASP A 24 -21.65 -9.53 -24.37
N GLY A 25 -22.02 -10.03 -23.18
CA GLY A 25 -22.58 -11.38 -23.01
C GLY A 25 -21.52 -12.49 -22.91
N ARG A 26 -20.23 -12.13 -22.94
CA ARG A 26 -19.14 -13.04 -22.65
C ARG A 26 -18.95 -13.11 -21.13
N ILE A 27 -18.99 -14.33 -20.58
CA ILE A 27 -18.86 -14.61 -19.14
C ILE A 27 -17.76 -13.77 -18.44
N PRO A 28 -16.52 -13.66 -18.96
CA PRO A 28 -15.49 -12.87 -18.28
C PRO A 28 -15.79 -11.38 -18.19
N LYS A 29 -16.43 -10.80 -19.22
CA LYS A 29 -16.83 -9.39 -19.25
C LYS A 29 -18.01 -9.19 -18.30
N ASP A 30 -19.03 -10.04 -18.40
CA ASP A 30 -20.22 -9.98 -17.55
C ASP A 30 -19.87 -10.14 -16.07
N VAL A 31 -18.91 -11.01 -15.72
CA VAL A 31 -18.44 -11.18 -14.33
C VAL A 31 -17.67 -9.96 -13.82
N LEU A 32 -16.90 -9.29 -14.69
CA LEU A 32 -16.14 -8.10 -14.28
C LEU A 32 -17.06 -6.90 -14.02
N TYR A 33 -18.03 -6.69 -14.90
CA TYR A 33 -18.99 -5.57 -14.83
C TYR A 33 -20.22 -5.86 -13.98
N GLY A 34 -20.50 -7.14 -13.73
CA GLY A 34 -21.62 -7.57 -12.93
C GLY A 34 -21.58 -7.02 -11.50
N GLU A 35 -22.76 -6.72 -10.99
CA GLU A 35 -23.00 -6.30 -9.62
C GLU A 35 -23.96 -7.28 -8.95
N LEU A 36 -23.83 -7.43 -7.63
CA LEU A 36 -24.72 -8.29 -6.88
C LEU A 36 -26.10 -7.64 -6.79
N ALA A 37 -27.14 -8.33 -7.26
CA ALA A 37 -28.52 -7.86 -7.14
C ALA A 37 -28.96 -7.74 -5.66
N THR A 38 -28.43 -8.61 -4.80
CA THR A 38 -28.70 -8.61 -3.36
C THR A 38 -27.45 -8.99 -2.56
N GLY A 39 -27.38 -8.53 -1.32
CA GLY A 39 -26.29 -8.81 -0.39
C GLY A 39 -25.26 -7.67 -0.31
N THR A 40 -24.61 -7.58 0.85
CA THR A 40 -23.55 -6.60 1.13
C THR A 40 -22.29 -7.33 1.58
N ARG A 41 -21.15 -6.65 1.45
CA ARG A 41 -19.86 -7.20 1.88
C ARG A 41 -19.76 -7.12 3.41
N PRO A 42 -19.22 -8.13 4.11
CA PRO A 42 -19.05 -8.07 5.55
C PRO A 42 -18.19 -6.87 5.97
N THR A 43 -18.49 -6.30 7.13
CA THR A 43 -17.71 -5.20 7.71
C THR A 43 -16.36 -5.71 8.22
N GLY A 44 -15.28 -4.93 8.01
CA GLY A 44 -13.93 -5.25 8.50
C GLY A 44 -12.90 -5.26 7.37
N ARG A 45 -12.13 -6.35 7.24
CA ARG A 45 -11.08 -6.51 6.22
C ARG A 45 -11.38 -7.68 5.26
N PRO A 46 -12.39 -7.58 4.38
CA PRO A 46 -12.65 -8.65 3.44
C PRO A 46 -11.62 -8.66 2.30
N ILE A 47 -11.43 -9.82 1.68
CA ILE A 47 -10.39 -10.08 0.66
C ILE A 47 -10.59 -9.20 -0.58
N LEU A 48 -9.58 -8.41 -0.94
CA LEU A 48 -9.61 -7.51 -2.10
C LEU A 48 -10.01 -8.26 -3.37
N HIS A 49 -11.01 -7.76 -4.10
CA HIS A 49 -11.43 -8.38 -5.34
C HIS A 49 -10.41 -8.14 -6.45
N TYR A 50 -10.39 -9.04 -7.45
CA TYR A 50 -9.52 -8.89 -8.60
C TYR A 50 -9.76 -7.56 -9.35
N LYS A 51 -11.03 -7.17 -9.53
CA LYS A 51 -11.44 -5.89 -10.11
C LYS A 51 -10.84 -4.69 -9.38
N ASP A 52 -10.78 -4.73 -8.05
CA ASP A 52 -10.21 -3.64 -7.24
C ASP A 52 -8.69 -3.55 -7.42
N ALA A 53 -8.02 -4.69 -7.57
CA ALA A 53 -6.59 -4.72 -7.88
C ALA A 53 -6.29 -4.13 -9.27
N CYS A 54 -7.13 -4.43 -10.28
CA CYS A 54 -7.08 -3.78 -11.59
C CYS A 54 -7.32 -2.26 -11.50
N LYS A 55 -8.29 -1.82 -10.69
CA LYS A 55 -8.53 -0.38 -10.45
C LYS A 55 -7.33 0.32 -9.81
N GLN A 56 -6.65 -0.33 -8.88
CA GLN A 56 -5.42 0.19 -8.28
C GLN A 56 -4.30 0.32 -9.32
N ASP A 57 -4.14 -0.68 -10.18
CA ASP A 57 -3.16 -0.64 -11.28
C ASP A 57 -3.42 0.49 -12.26
N LEU A 58 -4.69 0.70 -12.67
CA LEU A 58 -5.07 1.80 -13.55
C LEU A 58 -4.68 3.16 -12.95
N LYS A 59 -5.08 3.39 -11.70
CA LYS A 59 -4.73 4.61 -10.96
C LYS A 59 -3.22 4.77 -10.82
N ALA A 60 -2.52 3.68 -10.49
CA ALA A 60 -1.07 3.69 -10.39
C ALA A 60 -0.40 4.02 -11.73
N CYS A 61 -1.00 3.65 -12.86
CA CYS A 61 -0.52 3.96 -14.21
C CYS A 61 -0.99 5.32 -14.74
N GLY A 62 -1.78 6.09 -13.96
CA GLY A 62 -2.34 7.37 -14.40
C GLY A 62 -3.50 7.26 -15.39
N ILE A 63 -4.12 6.08 -15.50
CA ILE A 63 -5.29 5.84 -16.35
C ILE A 63 -6.54 6.00 -15.50
N CYS A 64 -7.45 6.88 -15.91
CA CYS A 64 -8.74 7.05 -15.25
C CYS A 64 -9.59 5.78 -15.48
N PRO A 65 -10.15 5.14 -14.43
CA PRO A 65 -11.02 3.99 -14.62
C PRO A 65 -12.30 4.27 -15.40
N ALA A 66 -12.75 5.53 -15.47
CA ALA A 66 -13.93 5.93 -16.23
C ALA A 66 -13.66 5.90 -17.75
N ASP A 67 -12.46 6.30 -18.16
CA ASP A 67 -12.05 6.37 -19.57
C ASP A 67 -11.49 5.04 -20.08
N LEU A 68 -11.56 3.99 -19.25
CA LEU A 68 -10.94 2.69 -19.52
C LEU A 68 -11.40 2.09 -20.84
N GLU A 69 -12.71 2.06 -21.09
CA GLU A 69 -13.27 1.42 -22.27
C GLU A 69 -12.85 2.15 -23.54
N GLU A 70 -12.98 3.48 -23.55
CA GLU A 70 -12.57 4.33 -24.66
C GLU A 70 -11.08 4.15 -25.00
N VAL A 71 -10.21 4.26 -24.00
CA VAL A 71 -8.75 4.14 -24.20
C VAL A 71 -8.36 2.71 -24.59
N ALA A 72 -9.11 1.70 -24.15
CA ALA A 72 -8.82 0.30 -24.46
C ALA A 72 -9.31 -0.16 -25.83
N LEU A 73 -10.26 0.55 -26.48
CA LEU A 73 -10.75 0.21 -27.82
C LEU A 73 -9.61 0.28 -28.85
N ASP A 74 -8.82 1.34 -28.82
CA ASP A 74 -7.59 1.43 -29.59
C ASP A 74 -6.51 0.54 -28.95
N ARG A 75 -6.20 -0.58 -29.62
CA ARG A 75 -5.22 -1.56 -29.14
C ARG A 75 -3.80 -1.01 -29.10
N GLU A 76 -3.42 -0.15 -30.03
CA GLU A 76 -2.07 0.40 -30.10
C GLU A 76 -1.89 1.47 -29.03
N ASN A 77 -2.84 2.39 -28.93
CA ASN A 77 -2.89 3.38 -27.86
C ASN A 77 -2.91 2.70 -26.48
N TRP A 78 -3.77 1.70 -26.28
CA TRP A 78 -3.80 0.94 -25.02
C TRP A 78 -2.44 0.36 -24.64
N ARG A 79 -1.74 -0.25 -25.61
CA ARG A 79 -0.43 -0.86 -25.37
C ARG A 79 0.63 0.20 -25.02
N SER A 80 0.62 1.34 -25.71
CA SER A 80 1.57 2.42 -25.44
C SER A 80 1.30 3.09 -24.10
N THR A 81 0.04 3.45 -23.80
CA THR A 81 -0.40 4.04 -22.53
C THR A 81 -0.06 3.13 -21.35
N VAL A 82 -0.37 1.84 -21.43
CA VAL A 82 -0.05 0.88 -20.36
C VAL A 82 1.46 0.76 -20.17
N LYS A 83 2.25 0.71 -21.24
CA LYS A 83 3.71 0.61 -21.14
C LYS A 83 4.31 1.83 -20.43
N VAL A 84 3.91 3.04 -20.84
CA VAL A 84 4.36 4.30 -20.22
C VAL A 84 3.88 4.38 -18.77
N GLY A 85 2.60 4.08 -18.53
CA GLY A 85 2.00 4.13 -17.20
C GLY A 85 2.69 3.20 -16.20
N ILE A 86 3.08 1.99 -16.62
CA ILE A 86 3.81 1.04 -15.76
C ILE A 86 5.19 1.58 -15.38
N LEU A 87 5.93 2.17 -16.32
CA LEU A 87 7.25 2.75 -16.04
C LEU A 87 7.13 3.89 -15.02
N LEU A 88 6.17 4.78 -15.20
CA LEU A 88 5.90 5.87 -14.26
C LEU A 88 5.43 5.35 -12.88
N ALA A 89 4.64 4.29 -12.87
CA ALA A 89 4.18 3.65 -11.63
C ALA A 89 5.34 3.00 -10.87
N GLU A 90 6.28 2.39 -11.58
CA GLU A 90 7.50 1.80 -11.03
C GLU A 90 8.36 2.86 -10.37
N GLU A 91 8.67 3.94 -11.11
CA GLU A 91 9.49 5.05 -10.64
C GLU A 91 8.88 5.72 -9.40
N ARG A 92 7.57 6.01 -9.42
CA ARG A 92 6.86 6.52 -8.24
C ARG A 92 6.97 5.58 -7.04
N ARG A 93 6.91 4.27 -7.26
CA ARG A 93 7.03 3.29 -6.18
C ARG A 93 8.43 3.32 -5.59
N GLU A 94 9.47 3.35 -6.43
CA GLU A 94 10.86 3.43 -6.00
C GLU A 94 11.11 4.71 -5.18
N MET A 95 10.65 5.87 -5.67
CA MET A 95 10.73 7.13 -4.94
C MET A 95 10.07 7.06 -3.56
N GLN A 96 8.85 6.52 -3.47
CA GLN A 96 8.14 6.35 -2.20
C GLN A 96 8.85 5.38 -1.25
N TRP A 97 9.51 4.35 -1.78
CA TRP A 97 10.29 3.41 -1.00
C TRP A 97 11.55 4.07 -0.44
N GLU A 98 12.25 4.85 -1.27
CA GLU A 98 13.42 5.62 -0.85
C GLU A 98 13.07 6.64 0.22
N GLU A 99 12.00 7.42 0.01
CA GLU A 99 11.49 8.38 0.99
C GLU A 99 11.14 7.73 2.34
N LYS A 100 10.50 6.54 2.30
CA LYS A 100 10.21 5.79 3.54
C LYS A 100 11.49 5.32 4.21
N ARG A 101 12.50 4.91 3.45
CA ARG A 101 13.79 4.45 3.97
C ARG A 101 14.56 5.60 4.63
N THR A 102 14.68 6.74 3.94
CA THR A 102 15.35 7.94 4.46
C THR A 102 14.66 8.45 5.71
N ARG A 103 13.31 8.50 5.74
CA ARG A 103 12.55 8.87 6.94
C ARG A 103 12.84 7.96 8.13
N ARG A 104 12.94 6.64 7.92
CA ARG A 104 13.32 5.69 8.99
C ARG A 104 14.74 5.94 9.49
N GLN A 105 15.68 6.20 8.59
CA GLN A 105 17.06 6.51 8.95
C GLN A 105 17.17 7.80 9.76
N GLN A 106 16.46 8.86 9.37
CA GLN A 106 16.39 10.11 10.13
C GLN A 106 15.77 9.91 11.51
N SER A 107 14.68 9.14 11.62
CA SER A 107 14.06 8.83 12.92
C SER A 107 14.91 7.95 13.83
N ALA A 108 15.87 7.20 13.26
CA ALA A 108 16.80 6.36 14.00
C ALA A 108 18.06 7.11 14.44
N GLN A 109 18.28 8.35 13.98
CA GLN A 109 19.38 9.18 14.46
C GLN A 109 19.13 9.53 15.94
N PRO A 110 20.16 9.41 16.80
CA PRO A 110 20.03 9.80 18.20
C PRO A 110 19.68 11.29 18.29
N ALA A 111 18.72 11.64 19.15
CA ALA A 111 18.41 13.03 19.45
C ALA A 111 19.68 13.77 19.91
N PRO A 112 19.89 15.04 19.52
CA PRO A 112 21.03 15.81 19.97
C PRO A 112 20.98 15.90 21.51
N THR A 113 21.97 15.30 22.18
CA THR A 113 22.06 15.28 23.63
C THR A 113 22.64 16.59 24.14
N ASP A 114 21.76 17.56 24.36
CA ASP A 114 21.83 18.38 25.57
C ASP A 114 20.76 17.87 26.54
N SER A 115 21.16 17.56 27.78
CA SER A 115 20.35 17.09 28.91
C SER A 115 19.78 15.66 28.85
N THR A 116 20.62 14.70 29.25
CA THR A 116 20.24 13.34 29.70
C THR A 116 19.22 13.44 30.84
N THR A 117 17.92 13.42 30.52
CA THR A 117 16.87 13.20 31.52
C THR A 117 16.91 11.72 31.89
N ALA A 118 17.53 11.40 33.01
CA ALA A 118 17.58 10.02 33.51
C ALA A 118 16.14 9.53 33.80
N TYR A 119 15.68 8.52 33.07
CA TYR A 119 14.37 7.90 33.30
C TYR A 119 14.47 6.89 34.45
N THR A 120 14.63 7.41 35.67
CA THR A 120 14.86 6.60 36.87
C THR A 120 13.54 6.27 37.57
N CYS A 121 13.39 5.01 37.99
CA CYS A 121 12.24 4.60 38.80
C CYS A 121 12.37 5.10 40.24
N SER A 122 11.39 5.84 40.74
CA SER A 122 11.42 6.35 42.13
C SER A 122 11.37 5.25 43.19
N LYS A 123 10.83 4.06 42.87
CA LYS A 123 10.65 2.94 43.81
C LYS A 123 11.91 2.09 43.98
N CYS A 124 12.60 1.76 42.88
CA CYS A 124 13.76 0.84 42.89
C CYS A 124 15.04 1.46 42.29
N GLN A 125 15.02 2.75 41.96
CA GLN A 125 16.13 3.50 41.34
C GLN A 125 16.68 2.92 40.03
N ARG A 126 15.94 2.01 39.38
CA ARG A 126 16.33 1.43 38.09
C ARG A 126 16.23 2.48 36.97
N CYS A 127 17.31 2.65 36.21
CA CYS A 127 17.31 3.45 34.98
C CYS A 127 16.62 2.72 33.82
N CYS A 128 15.64 3.38 33.21
CA CYS A 128 14.92 2.90 32.04
C CYS A 128 15.45 3.57 30.76
N ARG A 129 15.37 2.88 29.62
CA ARG A 129 15.84 3.38 28.32
C ARG A 129 14.92 4.44 27.69
N SER A 130 13.70 4.60 28.20
CA SER A 130 12.72 5.57 27.71
C SER A 130 11.66 5.87 28.76
N ARG A 131 10.92 6.97 28.56
CA ARG A 131 9.75 7.33 29.38
C ARG A 131 8.66 6.25 29.38
N ILE A 132 8.40 5.60 28.24
CA ILE A 132 7.43 4.50 28.13
C ILE A 132 7.94 3.27 28.90
N GLY A 133 9.24 2.98 28.80
CA GLY A 133 9.87 1.90 29.58
C GLY A 133 9.72 2.12 31.10
N LEU A 134 9.92 3.37 31.55
CA LEU A 134 9.69 3.75 32.95
C LEU A 134 8.22 3.60 33.37
N TYR A 135 7.27 4.03 32.53
CA TYR A 135 5.84 3.89 32.80
C TYR A 135 5.40 2.42 32.90
N SER A 136 5.84 1.57 31.97
CA SER A 136 5.54 0.13 32.03
C SER A 136 6.19 -0.53 33.26
N HIS A 137 7.43 -0.14 33.59
CA HIS A 137 8.13 -0.64 34.76
C HIS A 137 7.46 -0.22 36.07
N SER A 138 7.06 1.05 36.22
CA SER A 138 6.48 1.57 37.46
C SER A 138 5.17 0.90 37.86
N ARG A 139 4.43 0.35 36.88
CA ARG A 139 3.19 -0.42 37.07
C ARG A 139 3.42 -1.80 37.71
N VAL A 140 4.59 -2.39 37.56
CA VAL A 140 4.92 -3.74 38.03
C VAL A 140 6.00 -3.72 39.12
N CYS A 141 6.60 -2.56 39.37
CA CYS A 141 7.65 -2.41 40.38
C CYS A 141 7.08 -2.49 41.80
N ASN A 142 7.43 -3.59 42.49
CA ASN A 142 6.96 -3.96 43.83
C ASN A 142 8.04 -3.85 44.94
N GLN A 143 9.17 -3.16 44.70
CA GLN A 143 10.12 -2.90 45.78
C GLN A 143 9.62 -1.70 46.59
N THR A 144 8.97 -1.99 47.71
CA THR A 144 8.89 -1.09 48.86
C THR A 144 10.28 -0.97 49.44
N THR A 145 10.80 0.24 49.53
CA THR A 145 11.93 0.56 50.41
C THR A 145 11.44 0.43 51.84
N ASP A 146 11.60 -0.75 52.43
CA ASP A 146 11.89 -1.02 53.85
C ASP A 146 12.20 -2.52 54.00
#